data_AF-A0A849KL32-F1
#
_entry.id   AF-A0A849KL32-F1
#
_cell.length_a   1.000
_cell.length_b   1.000
_cell.length_c   1.000
_cell.angle_alpha   90.00
_cell.angle_beta   90.00
_cell.angle_gamma   90.00
#
_symmetry.space_group_name_H-M   'P 1'
#
loop_
_entity.id
_entity.type
_entity.pdbx_description
1 polymer ?
#
loop_
_entity_poly.entity_id
_entity_poly.type
_entity_poly.pdbx_seq_one_letter_code
_entity_poly.pdbx_strand_id
1 'polypeptide(L)'
;MLAIAGGGRHVLATTARAGGGAWLDLVHLDVRRRIARTAIEGRPSTGTTALFARDGSELLAVGGDQGLQVVDATAARVLRTFAIGAVRSVRADTAAATLSVVVERAGGEATVVIDRSTLECVAGC
;
A
#
# COMPACT_ATOMS: atom_id res chain seq x y z
N MET A 1 -2.00 0.27 -11.54
CA MET A 1 -1.57 1.20 -10.47
C MET A 1 -0.07 1.38 -10.56
N LEU A 2 0.46 2.60 -10.46
CA LEU A 2 1.89 2.91 -10.57
C LEU A 2 2.29 3.88 -9.45
N ALA A 3 3.41 3.63 -8.78
CA ALA A 3 3.91 4.50 -7.70
C ALA A 3 5.44 4.65 -7.81
N ILE A 4 6.00 5.83 -7.46
CA ILE A 4 7.45 6.13 -7.57
C ILE A 4 8.09 6.23 -6.17
N ALA A 5 9.10 5.39 -5.89
CA ALA A 5 9.83 5.30 -4.62
C ALA A 5 11.31 5.71 -4.72
N GLY A 6 12.01 5.75 -3.58
CA GLY A 6 13.47 5.84 -3.52
C GLY A 6 14.07 7.09 -4.16
N GLY A 7 13.48 8.26 -3.90
CA GLY A 7 13.94 9.53 -4.49
C GLY A 7 13.75 9.62 -6.02
N GLY A 8 12.82 8.84 -6.59
CA GLY A 8 12.56 8.82 -8.02
C GLY A 8 13.28 7.72 -8.79
N ARG A 9 13.96 6.79 -8.11
CA ARG A 9 14.73 5.71 -8.74
C ARG A 9 14.01 4.39 -8.83
N HIS A 10 12.91 4.22 -8.13
CA HIS A 10 12.13 3.00 -8.15
C HIS A 10 10.69 3.26 -8.57
N VAL A 11 10.11 2.29 -9.28
CA VAL A 11 8.70 2.26 -9.64
C VAL A 11 8.09 0.95 -9.19
N LEU A 12 6.90 1.04 -8.61
CA LEU A 12 6.12 -0.11 -8.23
C LEU A 12 4.92 -0.24 -9.16
N ALA A 13 4.75 -1.44 -9.71
CA ALA A 13 3.63 -1.80 -10.55
C ALA A 13 2.86 -2.96 -9.93
N THR A 14 1.54 -2.91 -9.97
CA THR A 14 0.72 -4.05 -9.60
C THR A 14 0.25 -4.80 -10.83
N THR A 15 0.35 -6.13 -10.81
CA THR A 15 -0.17 -7.01 -11.86
C THR A 15 -1.09 -8.06 -11.24
N ALA A 16 -2.26 -8.28 -11.84
CA ALA A 16 -3.20 -9.27 -11.30
C ALA A 16 -2.59 -10.67 -11.30
N ARG A 17 -2.86 -11.45 -10.25
CA ARG A 17 -2.42 -12.83 -10.12
C ARG A 17 -3.59 -13.79 -10.37
N ALA A 18 -3.33 -14.88 -11.11
CA ALA A 18 -4.29 -15.96 -11.25
C ALA A 18 -4.61 -16.56 -9.87
N GLY A 19 -5.89 -16.77 -9.57
CA GLY A 19 -6.36 -17.30 -8.28
C GLY A 19 -6.74 -16.25 -7.22
N GLY A 20 -6.76 -14.95 -7.57
CA GLY A 20 -7.06 -13.87 -6.62
C GLY A 20 -5.79 -13.34 -5.96
N GLY A 21 -5.69 -12.02 -5.83
CA GLY A 21 -4.46 -11.33 -5.44
C GLY A 21 -3.76 -10.60 -6.59
N ALA A 22 -2.62 -10.02 -6.28
CA ALA A 22 -1.75 -9.38 -7.25
C ALA A 22 -0.27 -9.62 -6.92
N TRP A 23 0.57 -9.42 -7.93
CA TRP A 23 1.99 -9.21 -7.74
C TRP A 23 2.25 -7.72 -7.61
N LEU A 24 3.13 -7.38 -6.70
CA LEU A 24 3.77 -6.08 -6.63
C LEU A 24 5.19 -6.22 -7.18
N ASP A 25 5.46 -5.55 -8.30
CA ASP A 25 6.74 -5.55 -9.01
C ASP A 25 7.51 -4.27 -8.70
N LEU A 26 8.72 -4.40 -8.15
CA LEU A 26 9.66 -3.29 -7.95
C LEU A 26 10.59 -3.19 -9.16
N VAL A 27 10.55 -2.04 -9.83
CA VAL A 27 11.33 -1.71 -11.01
C VAL A 27 12.32 -0.62 -10.66
N HIS A 28 13.60 -0.86 -10.91
CA HIS A 28 14.61 0.17 -10.77
C HIS A 28 14.72 0.94 -12.09
N LEU A 29 14.54 2.26 -12.02
CA LEU A 29 14.44 3.16 -13.18
C LEU A 29 15.78 3.38 -13.87
N ASP A 30 16.89 3.50 -13.11
CA ASP A 30 18.21 3.70 -13.73
C ASP A 30 18.60 2.50 -14.62
N VAL A 31 18.35 1.28 -14.14
CA VAL A 31 18.64 0.03 -14.88
C VAL A 31 17.43 -0.52 -15.67
N ARG A 32 16.28 0.16 -15.61
CA ARG A 32 15.01 -0.15 -16.30
C ARG A 32 14.57 -1.62 -16.24
N ARG A 33 14.76 -2.27 -15.09
CA ARG A 33 14.40 -3.68 -14.92
C ARG A 33 13.69 -3.91 -13.60
N ARG A 34 12.84 -4.94 -13.58
CA ARG A 34 12.32 -5.48 -12.32
C ARG A 34 13.48 -6.06 -11.51
N ILE A 35 13.57 -5.65 -10.26
CA ILE A 35 14.58 -6.12 -9.31
C ILE A 35 13.98 -6.95 -8.18
N ALA A 36 12.66 -6.83 -7.92
CA ALA A 36 11.96 -7.68 -6.98
C ALA A 36 10.48 -7.85 -7.34
N ARG A 37 9.86 -8.91 -6.80
CA ARG A 37 8.43 -9.21 -6.93
C ARG A 37 7.93 -9.82 -5.62
N THR A 38 6.83 -9.31 -5.08
CA THR A 38 6.14 -9.92 -3.94
C THR A 38 4.67 -10.18 -4.21
N ALA A 39 4.14 -11.23 -3.60
CA ALA A 39 2.70 -11.48 -3.61
C ALA A 39 2.03 -10.49 -2.64
N ILE A 40 0.90 -9.95 -3.08
CA ILE A 40 -0.05 -9.22 -2.24
C ILE A 40 -1.43 -9.88 -2.35
N GLU A 41 -2.13 -9.93 -1.23
CA GLU A 41 -3.46 -10.53 -1.12
C GLU A 41 -4.55 -9.57 -1.62
N GLY A 42 -5.68 -10.11 -2.07
CA GLY A 42 -6.78 -9.30 -2.58
C GLY A 42 -6.48 -8.60 -3.90
N ARG A 43 -7.52 -8.25 -4.66
CA ARG A 43 -7.34 -7.43 -5.86
C ARG A 43 -7.12 -5.98 -5.44
N PRO A 44 -6.04 -5.32 -5.91
CA PRO A 44 -5.92 -3.88 -5.79
C PRO A 44 -7.16 -3.22 -6.40
N SER A 45 -7.81 -2.32 -5.66
CA SER A 45 -9.04 -1.67 -6.14
C SER A 45 -8.71 -0.69 -7.28
N THR A 46 -9.64 -0.48 -8.21
CA THR A 46 -9.43 0.42 -9.36
C THR A 46 -9.26 1.89 -8.97
N GLY A 47 -9.61 2.26 -7.73
CA GLY A 47 -9.42 3.60 -7.17
C GLY A 47 -8.26 3.73 -6.19
N THR A 48 -7.49 2.66 -5.93
CA THR A 48 -6.53 2.71 -4.83
C THR A 48 -5.28 3.54 -5.15
N THR A 49 -4.85 4.32 -4.16
CA THR A 49 -3.61 5.06 -4.11
C THR A 49 -2.53 4.26 -3.38
N ALA A 50 -1.31 4.34 -3.90
CA ALA A 50 -0.10 3.81 -3.28
C ALA A 50 0.64 5.03 -2.75
N LEU A 51 0.94 5.04 -1.46
CA LEU A 51 1.58 6.18 -0.82
C LEU A 51 2.89 5.79 -0.17
N PHE A 52 3.89 6.63 -0.39
CA PHE A 52 5.20 6.53 0.23
C PHE A 52 5.29 7.38 1.48
N ALA A 53 6.04 6.91 2.46
CA ALA A 53 6.54 7.78 3.50
C ALA A 53 7.70 8.63 2.96
N ARG A 54 7.62 9.95 3.13
CA ARG A 54 8.61 10.93 2.66
C ARG A 54 9.87 10.96 3.53
N ASP A 55 9.85 10.26 4.66
CA ASP A 55 10.90 10.24 5.69
C ASP A 55 12.08 9.33 5.36
N GLY A 56 12.11 8.76 4.15
CA GLY A 56 13.15 7.81 3.72
C GLY A 56 12.84 6.36 4.07
N SER A 57 11.77 6.09 4.82
CA SER A 57 11.22 4.74 4.92
C SER A 57 10.47 4.42 3.64
N GLU A 58 10.89 3.38 2.90
CA GLU A 58 10.22 2.97 1.67
C GLU A 58 8.93 2.17 1.96
N LEU A 59 8.12 2.62 2.91
CA LEU A 59 6.85 2.00 3.25
C LEU A 59 5.79 2.37 2.21
N LEU A 60 5.07 1.35 1.73
CA LEU A 60 4.01 1.44 0.74
C LEU A 60 2.71 0.92 1.32
N ALA A 61 1.66 1.73 1.31
CA ALA A 61 0.33 1.28 1.63
C ALA A 61 -0.43 0.90 0.34
N VAL A 62 -0.84 -0.37 0.23
CA VAL A 62 -1.59 -0.93 -0.91
C VAL A 62 -2.96 -1.36 -0.42
N GLY A 63 -3.99 -0.61 -0.80
CA GLY A 63 -5.37 -1.00 -0.56
C GLY A 63 -5.89 -1.97 -1.62
N GLY A 64 -6.79 -2.83 -1.19
CA GLY A 64 -7.50 -3.77 -2.02
C GLY A 64 -8.94 -3.97 -1.57
N ASP A 65 -9.61 -4.90 -2.23
CA ASP A 65 -10.97 -5.35 -1.91
C ASP A 65 -11.12 -5.92 -0.49
N GLN A 66 -10.06 -6.50 0.07
CA GLN A 66 -10.12 -7.16 1.37
C GLN A 66 -9.44 -6.38 2.51
N GLY A 67 -8.81 -5.24 2.22
CA GLY A 67 -8.10 -4.49 3.24
C GLY A 67 -6.89 -3.73 2.73
N LEU A 68 -6.00 -3.38 3.66
CA LEU A 68 -4.77 -2.65 3.40
C LEU A 68 -3.56 -3.54 3.69
N GLN A 69 -2.60 -3.56 2.78
CA GLN A 69 -1.28 -4.14 3.02
C GLN A 69 -0.24 -3.03 3.08
N VAL A 70 0.60 -3.05 4.11
CA VAL A 70 1.78 -2.19 4.21
C VAL A 70 3.00 -3.01 3.82
N VAL A 71 3.76 -2.52 2.86
CA VAL A 71 4.86 -3.21 2.20
C VAL A 71 6.14 -2.39 2.36
N ASP A 72 7.24 -3.05 2.69
CA ASP A 72 8.58 -2.51 2.58
C ASP A 72 9.00 -2.59 1.10
N ALA A 73 9.13 -1.45 0.43
CA ALA A 73 9.50 -1.40 -0.97
C ALA A 73 10.99 -1.63 -1.21
N THR A 74 11.88 -1.47 -0.22
CA THR A 74 13.31 -1.80 -0.39
C THR A 74 13.49 -3.31 -0.50
N ALA A 75 12.86 -4.04 0.43
CA ALA A 75 12.96 -5.48 0.55
C ALA A 75 11.87 -6.22 -0.23
N ALA A 76 10.94 -5.48 -0.86
CA ALA A 76 9.75 -5.99 -1.53
C ALA A 76 9.05 -7.07 -0.69
N ARG A 77 8.65 -6.73 0.53
CA ARG A 77 7.97 -7.68 1.44
C ARG A 77 6.82 -7.02 2.17
N VAL A 78 5.74 -7.78 2.37
CA VAL A 78 4.62 -7.33 3.20
C VAL A 78 5.06 -7.28 4.66
N LEU A 79 4.91 -6.13 5.30
CA LEU A 79 5.18 -5.95 6.72
C LEU A 79 3.93 -6.20 7.58
N ARG A 80 2.77 -5.75 7.08
CA ARG A 80 1.50 -5.83 7.82
C ARG A 80 0.32 -5.92 6.86
N THR A 81 -0.70 -6.65 7.27
CA THR A 81 -2.00 -6.73 6.60
C THR A 81 -3.09 -6.31 7.59
N PHE A 82 -3.98 -5.41 7.15
CA PHE A 82 -5.12 -4.92 7.90
C PHE A 82 -6.41 -5.34 7.20
N ALA A 83 -7.19 -6.20 7.83
CA ALA A 83 -8.49 -6.65 7.35
C ALA A 83 -9.59 -5.64 7.72
N ILE A 84 -9.56 -4.47 7.11
CA ILE A 84 -10.38 -3.31 7.49
C ILE A 84 -11.55 -3.00 6.54
N GLY A 85 -11.79 -3.87 5.55
CA GLY A 85 -12.79 -3.69 4.50
C GLY A 85 -12.19 -3.18 3.19
N ALA A 86 -13.05 -2.96 2.19
CA ALA A 86 -12.60 -2.59 0.86
C ALA A 86 -12.04 -1.17 0.86
N VAL A 87 -10.76 -1.03 0.51
CA VAL A 87 -10.08 0.28 0.54
C VAL A 87 -10.47 1.10 -0.69
N ARG A 88 -11.04 2.28 -0.44
CA ARG A 88 -11.42 3.27 -1.44
C ARG A 88 -10.31 4.28 -1.70
N SER A 89 -9.66 4.75 -0.64
CA SER A 89 -8.50 5.64 -0.77
C SER A 89 -7.58 5.53 0.43
N VAL A 90 -6.31 5.80 0.21
CA VAL A 90 -5.30 5.97 1.26
C VAL A 90 -4.74 7.38 1.12
N ARG A 91 -4.52 8.06 2.25
CA ARG A 91 -3.83 9.35 2.35
C ARG A 91 -2.77 9.27 3.44
N ALA A 92 -1.58 9.80 3.18
CA ALA A 92 -0.51 9.88 4.16
C ALA A 92 -0.50 11.28 4.75
N ASP A 93 -0.63 11.39 6.06
CA ASP A 93 -0.38 12.62 6.79
C ASP A 93 1.08 12.64 7.21
N THR A 94 1.88 13.48 6.56
CA THR A 94 3.30 13.61 6.87
C THR A 94 3.56 14.32 8.19
N ALA A 95 2.65 15.18 8.64
CA ALA A 95 2.82 15.92 9.90
C ALA A 95 2.44 15.05 11.10
N ALA A 96 1.34 14.31 10.99
CA ALA A 96 0.88 13.40 12.05
C ALA A 96 1.56 12.01 12.02
N ALA A 97 2.35 11.73 10.97
CA ALA A 97 2.94 10.43 10.72
C ALA A 97 1.95 9.26 10.64
N THR A 98 0.74 9.50 10.14
CA THR A 98 -0.33 8.51 10.02
C THR A 98 -0.74 8.23 8.57
N LEU A 99 -1.43 7.11 8.36
CA LEU A 99 -2.20 6.82 7.16
C LEU A 99 -3.68 6.96 7.50
N SER A 100 -4.39 7.81 6.77
CA SER A 100 -5.85 7.87 6.78
C SER A 100 -6.39 7.06 5.61
N VAL A 101 -7.14 6.01 5.92
CA VAL A 101 -7.63 5.02 4.97
C VAL A 101 -9.14 5.07 4.96
N VAL A 102 -9.72 5.43 3.81
CA VAL A 102 -11.17 5.36 3.61
C VAL A 102 -11.51 3.94 3.17
N VAL A 103 -12.35 3.28 3.94
CA VAL A 103 -12.82 1.93 3.70
C VAL A 103 -14.33 1.91 3.51
N GLU A 104 -14.79 1.11 2.57
CA GLU A 104 -16.20 0.78 2.42
C GLU A 104 -16.51 -0.50 3.21
N ARG A 105 -17.54 -0.42 4.05
CA ARG A 105 -18.06 -1.52 4.86
C ARG A 105 -19.56 -1.66 4.63
N ALA A 106 -20.16 -2.74 5.14
CA ALA A 106 -21.60 -2.99 5.03
C ALA A 106 -22.48 -1.84 5.59
N GLY A 107 -21.95 -1.01 6.49
CA GLY A 107 -22.63 0.16 7.06
C GLY A 107 -22.31 1.50 6.39
N GLY A 108 -21.58 1.51 5.27
CA GLY A 108 -21.12 2.71 4.57
C GLY A 108 -19.61 2.92 4.66
N GLU A 109 -19.17 4.13 4.33
CA GLU A 109 -17.76 4.51 4.39
C GLU A 109 -17.32 4.80 5.82
N ALA A 110 -16.14 4.30 6.18
CA ALA A 110 -15.47 4.60 7.43
C ALA A 110 -14.04 5.07 7.15
N THR A 111 -13.47 5.85 8.07
CA THR A 111 -12.05 6.21 8.03
C THR A 111 -11.32 5.46 9.12
N VAL A 112 -10.25 4.77 8.72
CA VAL A 112 -9.31 4.07 9.58
C VAL A 112 -8.02 4.88 9.61
N VAL A 113 -7.46 5.10 10.80
CA VAL A 113 -6.19 5.80 10.98
C VAL A 113 -5.16 4.80 11.50
N ILE A 114 -4.00 4.75 10.84
CA ILE A 114 -2.91 3.83 11.15
C ILE A 114 -1.65 4.66 11.41
N ASP A 115 -0.94 4.37 12.50
CA ASP A 115 0.38 4.95 12.76
C ASP A 115 1.41 4.34 11.80
N ARG A 116 2.17 5.18 11.10
CA ARG A 116 3.14 4.70 10.09
C ARG A 116 4.41 4.11 10.68
N SER A 117 4.77 4.51 11.90
CA SER A 117 5.98 4.07 12.56
C SER A 117 5.80 2.72 13.25
N THR A 118 4.65 2.51 13.89
CA THR A 118 4.34 1.26 14.61
C THR A 118 3.56 0.28 13.75
N LEU A 119 2.92 0.74 12.66
CA LEU A 119 1.97 -0.03 11.86
C LEU A 119 0.83 -0.59 12.72
N GLU A 120 0.35 0.24 13.65
CA GLU A 120 -0.79 -0.08 14.50
C GLU A 120 -1.98 0.79 14.13
N CYS A 121 -3.18 0.22 14.30
CA CYS A 121 -4.40 0.99 14.14
C CYS A 121 -4.61 1.89 15.35
N VAL A 122 -4.76 3.18 15.10
CA VAL A 122 -4.98 4.18 16.15
C VAL A 122 -6.43 4.67 16.19
N ALA A 123 -7.21 4.47 15.12
CA ALA A 123 -8.65 4.73 15.10
C ALA A 123 -9.39 3.97 13.98
N GLY A 124 -10.67 3.64 14.20
CA GLY A 124 -11.59 3.19 13.14
C GLY A 124 -11.45 1.73 12.68
N CYS A 125 -10.50 0.99 13.25
CA CYS A 125 -10.58 -0.48 13.29
C CYS A 125 -11.71 -0.89 14.24
#